data_AF-A0A5Q0GMQ2-F1
#
_entry.id   AF-A0A5Q0GMQ2-F1
#
_cell.length_a   1.000
_cell.length_b   1.000
_cell.length_c   1.000
_cell.angle_alpha   90.00
_cell.angle_beta   90.00
_cell.angle_gamma   90.00
#
_symmetry.space_group_name_H-M   'P 1'
#
loop_
_entity.id
_entity.type
_entity.pdbx_description
1 polymer ?
#
loop_
_entity_poly.entity_id
_entity_poly.type
_entity_poly.pdbx_seq_one_letter_code
_entity_poly.pdbx_strand_id
1 'polypeptide(L)'
;MKQCLCNLQKTLALISVGILISSCGRDIPSLQKVEDAVDKLSITASDISQDMYGSCVRATQFFGTPASPNLFTQRQSEEKYCDDNYLKISSITGDANEVLINYMNSLVLIAKGEQKKGTPISFDESYNNLENSLINLKISSSSTEASQPLFKEAEVKAGVSIAKFFTNLFTKKIRRDNLKQAILCTNNDIQTYIRGEGAVEGQPEPGGLIGIANKVYINGLLVSEETSIRIYFSQYIALLGNDLRKNPLDFIDLEEKYNIAMDSVRKHRQKAEIYTEILRNLASLHASLKTEFAKDGDTPLDGKKFDKYCQNLFKPSESKTLEKIQIQEIKPETMQRVQAIIVKKMKVIEPLLQELD
;
A
#
# COMPACT_ATOMS: atom_id res chain seq x y z
N MET A 1 -45.32 14.73 -54.01
CA MET A 1 -44.26 13.73 -53.79
C MET A 1 -43.04 14.48 -53.25
N LYS A 2 -42.94 14.88 -51.98
CA LYS A 2 -42.73 14.14 -50.72
C LYS A 2 -41.65 13.04 -50.77
N GLN A 3 -40.51 13.41 -50.16
CA GLN A 3 -39.55 12.61 -49.39
C GLN A 3 -38.63 11.61 -50.10
N CYS A 4 -37.35 12.00 -50.26
CA CYS A 4 -36.21 11.18 -49.81
C CYS A 4 -34.91 12.00 -49.83
N LEU A 5 -34.59 12.65 -48.71
CA LEU A 5 -33.25 13.14 -48.37
C LEU A 5 -33.22 13.42 -46.87
N CYS A 6 -33.32 12.36 -46.07
CA CYS A 6 -33.18 12.43 -44.62
C CYS A 6 -32.76 11.05 -44.12
N ASN A 7 -31.48 10.70 -44.25
CA ASN A 7 -30.87 9.64 -43.45
C ASN A 7 -29.34 9.77 -43.27
N LEU A 8 -28.78 10.96 -43.48
CA LEU A 8 -27.35 11.24 -43.20
C LEU A 8 -27.11 12.30 -42.12
N GLN A 9 -28.17 12.68 -41.37
CA GLN A 9 -28.10 13.64 -40.27
C GLN A 9 -28.53 13.06 -38.90
N LYS A 10 -28.82 11.75 -38.83
CA LYS A 10 -29.20 11.08 -37.56
C LYS A 10 -28.06 10.33 -36.85
N THR A 11 -26.87 10.27 -37.46
CA THR A 11 -25.69 9.62 -36.85
C THR A 11 -24.59 10.61 -36.41
N LEU A 12 -24.78 11.92 -36.61
CA LEU A 12 -23.83 12.95 -36.15
C LEU A 12 -24.33 13.80 -34.97
N ALA A 13 -25.55 13.54 -34.46
CA ALA A 13 -26.17 14.29 -33.36
C ALA A 13 -26.20 13.54 -32.01
N LEU A 14 -25.49 12.41 -31.91
CA LEU A 14 -25.37 11.63 -30.66
C LEU A 14 -24.00 11.75 -29.97
N ILE A 15 -23.10 12.58 -30.51
CA ILE A 15 -21.75 12.82 -29.92
C ILE A 15 -21.64 14.22 -29.29
N SER A 16 -22.63 15.10 -29.45
CA SER A 16 -22.53 16.52 -29.06
C SER A 16 -23.47 16.99 -27.96
N VAL A 17 -24.32 16.12 -27.37
CA VAL A 17 -25.20 16.50 -26.22
C VAL A 17 -25.24 15.41 -25.11
N GLY A 18 -24.22 14.55 -25.00
CA GLY A 18 -23.96 13.76 -23.78
C GLY A 18 -23.25 14.56 -22.67
N ILE A 19 -22.79 15.77 -23.01
CA ILE A 19 -21.88 16.63 -22.25
C ILE A 19 -22.63 17.61 -21.32
N LEU A 20 -23.97 17.65 -21.36
CA LEU A 20 -24.75 18.61 -20.55
C LEU A 20 -25.79 18.00 -19.59
N ILE A 21 -25.77 16.68 -19.36
CA ILE A 21 -26.61 16.01 -18.33
C ILE A 21 -25.74 15.34 -17.24
N SER A 22 -24.55 15.87 -16.98
CA SER A 22 -23.69 15.56 -15.80
C SER A 22 -23.91 16.51 -14.64
N SER A 23 -24.88 17.41 -14.77
CA SER A 23 -25.45 18.13 -13.65
C SER A 23 -26.13 17.12 -12.72
N CYS A 24 -25.62 17.02 -11.49
CA CYS A 24 -26.10 16.21 -10.36
C CYS A 24 -25.78 14.69 -10.42
N GLY A 25 -24.67 14.28 -9.78
CA GLY A 25 -24.50 12.90 -9.27
C GLY A 25 -24.06 11.82 -10.26
N ARG A 26 -23.13 12.11 -11.20
CA ARG A 26 -22.60 11.06 -12.08
C ARG A 26 -21.55 10.21 -11.38
N ASP A 27 -21.87 8.92 -11.22
CA ASP A 27 -20.90 7.82 -11.07
C ASP A 27 -19.72 8.05 -12.01
N ILE A 28 -18.50 7.92 -11.46
CA ILE A 28 -17.28 7.93 -12.25
C ILE A 28 -16.90 6.45 -12.41
N PRO A 29 -17.11 5.81 -13.58
CA PRO A 29 -16.89 4.37 -13.74
C PRO A 29 -15.44 3.95 -13.45
N SER A 30 -14.49 4.86 -13.60
CA SER A 30 -13.09 4.62 -13.24
C SER A 30 -12.85 4.59 -11.73
N LEU A 31 -13.76 5.10 -10.89
CA LEU A 31 -13.63 5.03 -9.44
C LEU A 31 -13.99 3.65 -8.88
N GLN A 32 -14.93 2.92 -9.51
CA GLN A 32 -15.20 1.54 -9.11
C GLN A 32 -13.96 0.67 -9.27
N LYS A 33 -13.26 0.81 -10.41
CA LYS A 33 -11.98 0.15 -10.66
C LYS A 33 -10.90 0.50 -9.63
N VAL A 34 -10.89 1.74 -9.13
CA VAL A 34 -9.96 2.16 -8.07
C VAL A 34 -10.36 1.55 -6.72
N GLU A 35 -11.65 1.52 -6.41
CA GLU A 35 -12.18 0.89 -5.18
C GLU A 35 -11.85 -0.61 -5.14
N ASP A 36 -12.19 -1.36 -6.18
CA ASP A 36 -11.87 -2.79 -6.30
C ASP A 36 -10.35 -3.03 -6.16
N ALA A 37 -9.55 -2.12 -6.71
CA ALA A 37 -8.10 -2.17 -6.60
C ALA A 37 -7.58 -1.92 -5.19
N VAL A 38 -8.21 -1.00 -4.45
CA VAL A 38 -7.87 -0.73 -3.05
C VAL A 38 -8.28 -1.90 -2.16
N ASP A 39 -9.42 -2.54 -2.41
CA ASP A 39 -9.86 -3.72 -1.68
C ASP A 39 -8.90 -4.90 -1.86
N LYS A 40 -8.49 -5.19 -3.11
CA LYS A 40 -7.50 -6.22 -3.39
C LYS A 40 -6.13 -5.90 -2.78
N LEU A 41 -5.71 -4.64 -2.81
CA LEU A 41 -4.47 -4.21 -2.18
C LEU A 41 -4.55 -4.38 -0.66
N SER A 42 -5.70 -4.12 -0.03
CA SER A 42 -5.92 -4.32 1.40
C SER A 42 -5.68 -5.77 1.81
N ILE A 43 -6.27 -6.72 1.07
CA ILE A 43 -6.07 -8.16 1.30
C ILE A 43 -4.58 -8.51 1.15
N THR A 44 -3.98 -8.12 0.04
CA THR A 44 -2.56 -8.44 -0.25
C THR A 44 -1.62 -7.85 0.80
N ALA A 45 -1.87 -6.61 1.22
CA ALA A 45 -1.06 -5.94 2.23
C ALA A 45 -1.20 -6.63 3.60
N SER A 46 -2.40 -7.12 3.94
CA SER A 46 -2.63 -7.94 5.12
C SER A 46 -1.87 -9.26 5.04
N ASP A 47 -1.99 -9.99 3.93
CA ASP A 47 -1.30 -11.26 3.71
C ASP A 47 0.22 -11.12 3.84
N ILE A 48 0.81 -10.09 3.20
CA ILE A 48 2.25 -9.81 3.31
C ILE A 48 2.64 -9.49 4.75
N SER A 49 1.86 -8.68 5.46
CA SER A 49 2.16 -8.32 6.85
C SER A 49 2.10 -9.54 7.77
N GLN A 50 1.11 -10.42 7.61
CA GLN A 50 0.95 -11.67 8.37
C GLN A 50 2.08 -12.64 8.05
N ASP A 51 2.47 -12.73 6.77
CA ASP A 51 3.53 -13.63 6.34
C ASP A 51 4.92 -13.19 6.80
N MET A 52 5.12 -11.96 7.27
CA MET A 52 6.38 -11.61 7.93
C MET A 52 6.64 -12.46 9.17
N TYR A 53 5.61 -12.70 9.98
CA TYR A 53 5.71 -13.66 11.10
C TYR A 53 5.65 -15.11 10.59
N GLY A 54 4.74 -15.38 9.64
CA GLY A 54 4.57 -16.72 9.06
C GLY A 54 5.85 -17.29 8.45
N SER A 55 6.60 -16.50 7.69
CA SER A 55 7.89 -16.84 7.10
C SER A 55 8.95 -17.16 8.16
N CYS A 56 9.01 -16.36 9.23
CA CYS A 56 9.90 -16.65 10.36
C CYS A 56 9.57 -18.02 10.98
N VAL A 57 8.30 -18.27 11.29
CA VAL A 57 7.85 -19.53 11.88
C VAL A 57 8.05 -20.72 10.94
N ARG A 58 7.82 -20.57 9.62
CA ARG A 58 8.11 -21.64 8.66
C ARG A 58 9.60 -21.96 8.61
N ALA A 59 10.46 -20.93 8.66
CA ALA A 59 11.91 -21.13 8.66
C ALA A 59 12.36 -22.02 9.84
N THR A 60 11.74 -21.90 11.02
CA THR A 60 12.10 -22.69 12.22
C THR A 60 11.99 -24.20 11.98
N GLN A 61 11.07 -24.64 11.11
CA GLN A 61 10.92 -26.05 10.76
C GLN A 61 12.17 -26.64 10.10
N PHE A 62 13.03 -25.78 9.56
CA PHE A 62 14.28 -26.16 8.89
C PHE A 62 15.52 -25.94 9.79
N PHE A 63 15.34 -25.52 11.04
CA PHE A 63 16.44 -25.43 12.01
C PHE A 63 16.78 -26.78 12.63
N GLY A 64 18.08 -27.00 12.78
CA GLY A 64 18.68 -28.21 13.35
C GLY A 64 18.84 -29.36 12.36
N THR A 65 19.76 -30.27 12.65
CA THR A 65 19.96 -31.50 11.87
C THR A 65 18.85 -32.51 12.22
N PRO A 66 18.27 -33.23 11.26
CA PRO A 66 17.26 -34.28 11.52
C PRO A 66 17.72 -35.35 12.53
N ALA A 67 19.02 -35.61 12.60
CA ALA A 67 19.64 -36.56 13.54
C ALA A 67 20.04 -35.93 14.89
N SER A 68 19.78 -34.64 15.11
CA SER A 68 20.13 -33.93 16.34
C SER A 68 19.24 -34.39 17.50
N PRO A 69 19.80 -34.83 18.63
CA PRO A 69 19.00 -35.21 19.81
C PRO A 69 18.26 -34.01 20.43
N ASN A 70 18.69 -32.78 20.11
CA ASN A 70 18.11 -31.54 20.65
C ASN A 70 17.29 -30.77 19.60
N LEU A 71 16.89 -31.42 18.50
CA LEU A 71 16.16 -30.79 17.40
C LEU A 71 14.93 -30.01 17.88
N PHE A 72 14.13 -30.61 18.77
CA PHE A 72 12.94 -29.97 19.32
C PHE A 72 13.27 -28.68 20.09
N THR A 73 14.28 -28.72 20.96
CA THR A 73 14.71 -27.55 21.75
C THR A 73 15.26 -26.43 20.86
N GLN A 74 15.99 -26.78 19.80
CA GLN A 74 16.50 -25.80 18.83
C GLN A 74 15.36 -25.09 18.09
N ARG A 75 14.36 -25.84 17.61
CA ARG A 75 13.20 -25.24 16.93
C ARG A 75 12.38 -24.36 17.88
N GLN A 76 12.17 -24.80 19.12
CA GLN A 76 11.44 -24.03 20.11
C GLN A 76 12.12 -22.69 20.44
N SER A 77 13.45 -22.64 20.49
CA SER A 77 14.16 -21.36 20.70
C SER A 77 14.01 -20.41 19.52
N GLU A 78 14.00 -20.92 18.29
CA GLU A 78 13.81 -20.10 17.08
C GLU A 78 12.36 -19.63 16.94
N GLU A 79 11.38 -20.48 17.28
CA GLU A 79 9.97 -20.07 17.35
C GLU A 79 9.76 -18.94 18.36
N LYS A 80 10.37 -19.07 19.54
CA LYS A 80 10.34 -17.99 20.54
C LYS A 80 10.98 -16.70 20.01
N TYR A 81 12.09 -16.80 19.28
CA TYR A 81 12.69 -15.64 18.64
C TYR A 81 11.73 -14.97 17.63
N CYS A 82 10.98 -15.77 16.85
CA CYS A 82 9.93 -15.26 15.97
C CYS A 82 8.81 -14.55 16.72
N ASP A 83 8.34 -15.10 17.84
CA ASP A 83 7.32 -14.49 18.69
C ASP A 83 7.79 -13.15 19.27
N ASP A 84 9.02 -13.13 19.80
CA ASP A 84 9.59 -11.97 20.49
C ASP A 84 9.89 -10.81 19.52
N ASN A 85 10.18 -11.10 18.23
CA ASN A 85 10.67 -10.10 17.27
C ASN A 85 9.70 -9.80 16.13
N TYR A 86 9.03 -10.81 15.56
CA TYR A 86 8.31 -10.65 14.29
C TYR A 86 6.79 -10.60 14.45
N LEU A 87 6.22 -11.15 15.53
CA LEU A 87 4.77 -11.09 15.78
C LEU A 87 4.27 -9.63 15.85
N LYS A 88 4.99 -8.79 16.60
CA LYS A 88 4.68 -7.36 16.72
C LYS A 88 4.95 -6.59 15.43
N ILE A 89 6.02 -6.93 14.71
CA ILE A 89 6.34 -6.31 13.40
C ILE A 89 5.23 -6.58 12.39
N SER A 90 4.78 -7.83 12.32
CA SER A 90 3.68 -8.27 11.47
C SER A 90 2.43 -7.44 11.70
N SER A 91 1.99 -7.34 12.96
CA SER A 91 0.82 -6.56 13.35
C SER A 91 0.94 -5.07 12.99
N ILE A 92 2.02 -4.41 13.42
CA ILE A 92 2.19 -2.97 13.19
C ILE A 92 2.38 -2.63 11.70
N THR A 93 3.00 -3.52 10.92
CA THR A 93 3.09 -3.34 9.46
C THR A 93 1.71 -3.44 8.82
N GLY A 94 0.84 -4.31 9.33
CA GLY A 94 -0.58 -4.37 8.97
C GLY A 94 -1.26 -3.03 9.23
N ASP A 95 -1.13 -2.46 10.43
CA ASP A 95 -1.70 -1.16 10.79
C ASP A 95 -1.18 -0.04 9.87
N ALA A 96 0.13 -0.04 9.56
CA ALA A 96 0.73 0.93 8.66
C ALA A 96 0.15 0.83 7.24
N ASN A 97 -0.04 -0.39 6.73
CA ASN A 97 -0.73 -0.57 5.45
C ASN A 97 -2.16 -0.05 5.49
N GLU A 98 -2.87 -0.28 6.59
CA GLU A 98 -4.25 0.18 6.77
C GLU A 98 -4.37 1.71 6.66
N VAL A 99 -3.36 2.47 7.13
CA VAL A 99 -3.33 3.93 6.97
C VAL A 99 -3.39 4.35 5.50
N LEU A 100 -2.63 3.68 4.63
CA LEU A 100 -2.64 3.94 3.19
C LEU A 100 -3.96 3.48 2.54
N ILE A 101 -4.48 2.31 2.92
CA ILE A 101 -5.75 1.80 2.39
C ILE A 101 -6.91 2.74 2.76
N ASN A 102 -6.98 3.15 4.02
CA ASN A 102 -7.93 4.13 4.50
C ASN A 102 -7.76 5.47 3.78
N TYR A 103 -6.51 5.87 3.46
CA TYR A 103 -6.24 7.05 2.65
C TYR A 103 -6.91 6.96 1.28
N MET A 104 -6.64 5.87 0.56
CA MET A 104 -7.13 5.67 -0.80
C MET A 104 -8.65 5.53 -0.85
N ASN A 105 -9.26 4.76 0.06
CA ASN A 105 -10.71 4.62 0.17
C ASN A 105 -11.39 5.97 0.44
N SER A 106 -10.77 6.81 1.27
CA SER A 106 -11.29 8.14 1.55
C SER A 106 -11.26 9.03 0.31
N LEU A 107 -10.19 8.99 -0.49
CA LEU A 107 -10.15 9.72 -1.75
C LEU A 107 -11.24 9.26 -2.73
N VAL A 108 -11.51 7.95 -2.81
CA VAL A 108 -12.59 7.40 -3.64
C VAL A 108 -13.94 7.96 -3.20
N LEU A 109 -14.25 7.94 -1.90
CA LEU A 109 -15.48 8.48 -1.35
C LEU A 109 -15.65 9.98 -1.64
N ILE A 110 -14.59 10.78 -1.42
CA ILE A 110 -14.59 12.22 -1.73
C ILE A 110 -14.87 12.45 -3.22
N ALA A 111 -14.25 11.65 -4.08
CA ALA A 111 -14.39 11.77 -5.53
C ALA A 111 -15.80 11.37 -6.01
N LYS A 112 -16.43 10.37 -5.37
CA LYS A 112 -17.85 10.02 -5.58
C LYS A 112 -18.81 11.07 -5.00
N GLY A 113 -18.34 11.94 -4.11
CA GLY A 113 -19.19 12.87 -3.35
C GLY A 113 -20.02 12.16 -2.27
N GLU A 114 -19.62 10.95 -1.92
CA GLU A 114 -20.26 10.12 -0.91
C GLU A 114 -19.69 10.40 0.48
N GLN A 115 -20.49 10.13 1.50
CA GLN A 115 -20.02 10.10 2.89
C GLN A 115 -20.03 8.66 3.36
N LYS A 116 -19.03 8.27 4.15
CA LYS A 116 -19.07 7.01 4.89
C LYS A 116 -20.27 7.08 5.85
N LYS A 117 -21.37 6.39 5.54
CA LYS A 117 -22.47 6.17 6.49
C LYS A 117 -21.95 5.18 7.54
N GLY A 118 -21.40 5.68 8.64
CA GLY A 118 -21.01 4.81 9.74
C GLY A 118 -19.73 5.28 10.41
N THR A 119 -19.89 5.49 11.72
CA THR A 119 -18.90 5.79 12.75
C THR A 119 -17.96 6.96 12.47
N PRO A 120 -18.09 8.11 13.16
CA PRO A 120 -16.98 9.05 13.26
C PRO A 120 -15.85 8.27 13.91
N ILE A 121 -14.89 7.84 13.10
CA ILE A 121 -13.78 7.10 13.66
C ILE A 121 -13.06 8.09 14.60
N SER A 122 -12.93 7.69 15.85
CA SER A 122 -12.30 8.45 16.93
C SER A 122 -10.83 8.10 16.88
N PHE A 123 -9.96 9.10 16.70
CA PHE A 123 -8.63 8.88 16.14
C PHE A 123 -7.46 9.36 17.02
N ASP A 124 -7.68 10.09 18.11
CA ASP A 124 -6.56 10.73 18.82
C ASP A 124 -5.75 9.74 19.67
N GLU A 125 -6.39 8.73 20.26
CA GLU A 125 -5.69 7.76 21.14
C GLU A 125 -5.02 6.64 20.33
N SER A 126 -5.71 6.09 19.32
CA SER A 126 -5.20 5.00 18.48
C SER A 126 -4.01 5.42 17.61
N TYR A 127 -3.95 6.67 17.12
CA TYR A 127 -2.80 7.13 16.32
C TYR A 127 -1.59 7.54 17.15
N ASN A 128 -1.76 8.10 18.35
CA ASN A 128 -0.62 8.31 19.25
C ASN A 128 0.00 6.95 19.63
N ASN A 129 -0.84 5.93 19.82
CA ASN A 129 -0.38 4.57 20.03
C ASN A 129 0.30 3.99 18.78
N LEU A 130 -0.21 4.24 17.58
CA LEU A 130 0.42 3.82 16.33
C LEU A 130 1.74 4.57 16.06
N GLU A 131 1.80 5.89 16.25
CA GLU A 131 3.01 6.71 16.12
C GLU A 131 4.10 6.22 17.08
N ASN A 132 3.76 6.06 18.36
CA ASN A 132 4.68 5.52 19.35
C ASN A 132 5.09 4.08 19.02
N SER A 133 4.18 3.26 18.51
CA SER A 133 4.48 1.89 18.12
C SER A 133 5.42 1.84 16.92
N LEU A 134 5.21 2.67 15.91
CA LEU A 134 6.04 2.75 14.70
C LEU A 134 7.44 3.33 14.99
N ILE A 135 7.55 4.38 15.82
CA ILE A 135 8.83 4.97 16.23
C ILE A 135 9.67 3.96 17.02
N ASN A 136 9.03 3.19 17.89
CA ASN A 136 9.71 2.20 18.73
C ASN A 136 9.85 0.83 18.08
N LEU A 137 9.30 0.63 16.87
CA LEU A 137 9.41 -0.63 16.16
C LEU A 137 10.83 -0.77 15.62
N LYS A 138 11.54 -1.77 16.14
CA LYS A 138 12.89 -2.09 15.73
C LYS A 138 12.95 -3.52 15.24
N ILE A 139 13.85 -3.75 14.29
CA ILE A 139 14.17 -5.08 13.79
C ILE A 139 15.66 -5.35 13.97
N SER A 140 15.99 -6.57 14.36
CA SER A 140 17.33 -7.13 14.26
C SER A 140 17.33 -8.21 13.19
N SER A 141 18.22 -8.10 12.22
CA SER A 141 18.43 -9.10 11.17
C SER A 141 19.01 -10.42 11.69
N SER A 142 19.61 -10.40 12.89
CA SER A 142 20.08 -11.58 13.60
C SER A 142 20.14 -11.34 15.10
N SER A 143 20.25 -12.41 15.89
CA SER A 143 20.45 -12.33 17.35
C SER A 143 21.73 -11.57 17.76
N THR A 144 22.66 -11.38 16.83
CA THR A 144 23.96 -10.72 17.06
C THR A 144 24.02 -9.27 16.55
N GLU A 145 23.03 -8.80 15.81
CA GLU A 145 23.03 -7.44 15.24
C GLU A 145 22.19 -6.46 16.06
N ALA A 146 22.64 -5.21 16.14
CA ALA A 146 21.95 -4.14 16.86
C ALA A 146 20.63 -3.77 16.16
N SER A 147 19.54 -3.76 16.92
CA SER A 147 18.21 -3.50 16.37
C SER A 147 18.10 -2.10 15.78
N GLN A 148 17.68 -2.03 14.52
CA GLN A 148 17.49 -0.78 13.77
C GLN A 148 16.01 -0.40 13.75
N PRO A 149 15.68 0.91 13.77
CA PRO A 149 14.29 1.35 13.62
C PRO A 149 13.73 0.92 12.25
N LEU A 150 12.52 0.38 12.26
CA LEU A 150 11.85 -0.12 11.05
C LEU A 150 11.35 1.03 10.16
N PHE A 151 10.77 2.05 10.79
CA PHE A 151 10.40 3.31 10.15
C PHE A 151 11.31 4.43 10.63
N LYS A 152 11.71 5.30 9.72
CA LYS A 152 12.34 6.58 10.10
C LYS A 152 11.30 7.53 10.66
N GLU A 153 11.71 8.43 11.55
CA GLU A 153 10.80 9.39 12.18
C GLU A 153 10.01 10.23 11.16
N ALA A 154 10.63 10.62 10.04
CA ALA A 154 9.97 11.33 8.95
C ALA A 154 8.83 10.52 8.31
N GLU A 155 8.99 9.20 8.20
CA GLU A 155 8.00 8.29 7.62
C GLU A 155 6.82 8.10 8.58
N VAL A 156 7.09 7.97 9.88
CA VAL A 156 6.03 7.93 10.89
C VAL A 156 5.24 9.23 10.90
N LYS A 157 5.93 10.38 10.92
CA LYS A 157 5.28 11.70 10.85
C LYS A 157 4.44 11.87 9.59
N ALA A 158 4.91 11.38 8.45
CA ALA A 158 4.15 11.39 7.21
C ALA A 158 2.84 10.57 7.33
N GLY A 159 2.92 9.35 7.88
CA GLY A 159 1.74 8.52 8.15
C GLY A 159 0.73 9.18 9.09
N VAL A 160 1.23 9.80 10.16
CA VAL A 160 0.40 10.56 11.12
C VAL A 160 -0.25 11.79 10.47
N SER A 161 0.45 12.50 9.58
CA SER A 161 -0.10 13.63 8.83
C SER A 161 -1.20 13.19 7.86
N ILE A 162 -0.99 12.08 7.14
CA ILE A 162 -1.99 11.43 6.28
C ILE A 162 -3.24 11.08 7.10
N ALA A 163 -3.06 10.44 8.25
CA ALA A 163 -4.14 10.08 9.15
C ALA A 163 -4.94 11.29 9.64
N LYS A 164 -4.25 12.29 10.22
CA LYS A 164 -4.85 13.54 10.71
C LYS A 164 -5.57 14.30 9.59
N PHE A 165 -5.05 14.24 8.37
CA PHE A 165 -5.69 14.82 7.21
C PHE A 165 -7.10 14.25 6.99
N PHE A 166 -7.30 12.94 7.10
CA PHE A 166 -8.64 12.34 6.93
C PHE A 166 -9.59 12.61 8.06
N THR A 167 -9.12 12.49 9.30
CA THR A 167 -9.96 12.76 10.48
C THR A 167 -10.62 14.13 10.37
N ASN A 168 -9.86 15.14 9.92
CA ASN A 168 -10.36 16.49 9.73
C ASN A 168 -11.26 16.67 8.50
N LEU A 169 -11.13 15.80 7.50
CA LEU A 169 -11.95 15.84 6.29
C LEU A 169 -13.32 15.19 6.50
N PHE A 170 -13.42 14.09 7.26
CA PHE A 170 -14.71 13.43 7.59
C PHE A 170 -15.53 14.16 8.66
N THR A 171 -14.89 14.95 9.52
CA THR A 171 -15.59 15.79 10.51
C THR A 171 -16.22 17.04 9.88
N LYS A 172 -15.79 17.42 8.67
CA LYS A 172 -16.38 18.51 7.88
C LYS A 172 -17.32 17.90 6.82
N LYS A 173 -18.45 18.55 6.49
CA LYS A 173 -19.34 18.07 5.40
C LYS A 173 -18.51 17.85 4.13
N ILE A 174 -18.34 16.57 3.74
CA ILE A 174 -17.53 16.16 2.58
C ILE A 174 -18.06 16.86 1.33
N ARG A 175 -17.20 17.64 0.68
CA ARG A 175 -17.45 18.22 -0.64
C ARG A 175 -16.35 17.76 -1.57
N ARG A 176 -16.72 17.41 -2.80
CA ARG A 176 -15.80 17.07 -3.90
C ARG A 176 -14.71 18.11 -4.08
N ASP A 177 -15.00 19.36 -3.75
CA ASP A 177 -14.07 20.48 -3.81
C ASP A 177 -12.86 20.34 -2.86
N ASN A 178 -12.95 19.48 -1.84
CA ASN A 178 -11.81 19.16 -0.96
C ASN A 178 -10.84 18.15 -1.59
N LEU A 179 -11.19 17.48 -2.69
CA LEU A 179 -10.32 16.51 -3.37
C LEU A 179 -9.03 17.17 -3.85
N LYS A 180 -9.15 18.35 -4.46
CA LYS A 180 -8.00 19.15 -4.90
C LYS A 180 -7.08 19.45 -3.72
N GLN A 181 -7.67 19.91 -2.62
CA GLN A 181 -6.93 20.25 -1.41
C GLN A 181 -6.23 19.03 -0.81
N ALA A 182 -6.90 17.87 -0.80
CA ALA A 182 -6.39 16.60 -0.33
C ALA A 182 -5.10 16.19 -1.05
N ILE A 183 -5.20 16.10 -2.37
CA ILE A 183 -4.11 15.65 -3.22
C ILE A 183 -2.94 16.64 -3.17
N LEU A 184 -3.22 17.94 -3.17
CA LEU A 184 -2.16 18.95 -3.12
C LEU A 184 -1.40 18.89 -1.79
N CYS A 185 -2.12 18.84 -0.66
CA CYS A 185 -1.52 18.99 0.66
C CYS A 185 -0.88 17.70 1.22
N THR A 186 -1.31 16.52 0.77
CA THR A 186 -0.80 15.24 1.29
C THR A 186 0.26 14.59 0.40
N ASN A 187 0.59 15.18 -0.76
CA ASN A 187 1.50 14.53 -1.70
C ASN A 187 2.88 14.23 -1.11
N ASN A 188 3.48 15.18 -0.40
CA ASN A 188 4.79 14.98 0.21
C ASN A 188 4.75 13.83 1.23
N ASP A 189 3.72 13.81 2.07
CA ASP A 189 3.53 12.78 3.07
C ASP A 189 3.30 11.41 2.41
N ILE A 190 2.50 11.33 1.35
CA ILE A 190 2.28 10.08 0.60
C ILE A 190 3.57 9.57 -0.04
N GLN A 191 4.39 10.45 -0.63
CA GLN A 191 5.68 10.03 -1.18
C GLN A 191 6.59 9.50 -0.08
N THR A 192 6.75 10.23 1.02
CA THR A 192 7.60 9.85 2.15
C THR A 192 7.12 8.57 2.81
N TYR A 193 5.80 8.41 2.99
CA TYR A 193 5.22 7.23 3.62
C TYR A 193 5.39 5.96 2.79
N ILE A 194 5.17 6.06 1.47
CA ILE A 194 5.28 4.90 0.58
C ILE A 194 6.74 4.57 0.23
N ARG A 195 7.54 5.58 -0.13
CA ARG A 195 8.87 5.41 -0.74
C ARG A 195 10.04 5.75 0.19
N GLY A 196 9.77 6.36 1.34
CA GLY A 196 10.79 6.87 2.25
C GLY A 196 11.27 8.28 1.86
N GLU A 197 11.79 8.99 2.86
CA GLU A 197 12.38 10.31 2.67
C GLU A 197 13.63 10.25 1.79
N GLY A 198 13.73 11.16 0.81
CA GLY A 198 14.85 11.22 -0.12
C GLY A 198 14.80 10.21 -1.26
N ALA A 199 13.66 9.54 -1.48
CA ALA A 199 13.49 8.62 -2.60
C ALA A 199 13.69 9.33 -3.96
N VAL A 200 14.58 8.79 -4.79
CA VAL A 200 14.86 9.27 -6.16
C VAL A 200 14.35 8.23 -7.17
N GLU A 201 13.81 8.69 -8.30
CA GLU A 201 13.40 7.80 -9.38
C GLU A 201 14.59 6.99 -9.94
N GLY A 202 14.37 5.69 -10.16
CA GLY A 202 15.42 4.78 -10.65
C GLY A 202 16.41 4.29 -9.60
N GLN A 203 16.26 4.65 -8.32
CA GLN A 203 17.08 4.16 -7.22
C GLN A 203 16.24 3.31 -6.24
N PRO A 204 16.86 2.35 -5.52
CA PRO A 204 16.19 1.62 -4.46
C PRO A 204 15.60 2.57 -3.41
N GLU A 205 14.35 2.33 -3.03
CA GLU A 205 13.68 3.15 -2.04
C GLU A 205 14.40 3.11 -0.68
N PRO A 206 14.76 4.26 -0.09
CA PRO A 206 15.52 4.31 1.14
C PRO A 206 14.73 3.86 2.37
N GLY A 207 13.39 3.83 2.30
CA GLY A 207 12.50 3.48 3.40
C GLY A 207 11.02 3.47 3.01
N GLY A 208 10.15 3.81 3.96
CA GLY A 208 8.70 3.72 3.80
C GLY A 208 8.19 2.28 3.65
N LEU A 209 6.91 2.13 3.26
CA LEU A 209 6.30 0.81 3.08
C LEU A 209 7.05 -0.07 2.08
N ILE A 210 7.54 0.51 0.98
CA ILE A 210 8.35 -0.23 -0.02
C ILE A 210 9.67 -0.69 0.59
N GLY A 211 10.34 0.20 1.34
CA GLY A 211 11.59 -0.14 2.01
C GLY A 211 11.43 -1.28 3.01
N ILE A 212 10.31 -1.33 3.73
CA ILE A 212 10.02 -2.41 4.69
C ILE A 212 9.77 -3.72 3.97
N ALA A 213 8.90 -3.74 2.97
CA ALA A 213 8.64 -4.94 2.17
C ALA A 213 9.95 -5.48 1.55
N ASN A 214 10.79 -4.60 1.01
CA ASN A 214 12.07 -5.00 0.42
C ASN A 214 13.11 -5.46 1.44
N LYS A 215 13.37 -4.68 2.50
CA LYS A 215 14.47 -4.94 3.44
C LYS A 215 14.13 -6.03 4.44
N VAL A 216 12.94 -5.99 5.03
CA VAL A 216 12.55 -6.91 6.10
C VAL A 216 12.06 -8.22 5.52
N TYR A 217 11.14 -8.16 4.57
CA TYR A 217 10.45 -9.36 4.11
C TYR A 217 11.18 -10.03 2.95
N ILE A 218 11.33 -9.34 1.81
CA ILE A 218 11.92 -9.90 0.58
C ILE A 218 13.40 -10.28 0.77
N ASN A 219 14.22 -9.34 1.26
CA ASN A 219 15.67 -9.52 1.38
C ASN A 219 16.12 -9.96 2.78
N GLY A 220 15.19 -10.04 3.74
CA GLY A 220 15.44 -10.52 5.10
C GLY A 220 14.83 -11.89 5.32
N LEU A 221 13.57 -11.92 5.73
CA LEU A 221 12.84 -13.12 6.14
C LEU A 221 12.79 -14.20 5.05
N LEU A 222 12.41 -13.87 3.82
CA LEU A 222 12.33 -14.85 2.73
C LEU A 222 13.71 -15.39 2.32
N VAL A 223 14.78 -14.59 2.45
CA VAL A 223 16.16 -15.06 2.24
C VAL A 223 16.59 -16.01 3.36
N SER A 224 16.23 -15.70 4.60
CA SER A 224 16.50 -16.55 5.76
C SER A 224 15.74 -17.89 5.66
N GLU A 225 14.47 -17.85 5.29
CA GLU A 225 13.64 -19.05 5.04
C GLU A 225 14.26 -19.91 3.92
N GLU A 226 14.59 -19.31 2.78
CA GLU A 226 15.29 -20.00 1.67
C GLU A 226 16.60 -20.65 2.13
N THR A 227 17.42 -19.90 2.88
CA THR A 227 18.71 -20.39 3.37
C THR A 227 18.52 -21.57 4.32
N SER A 228 17.54 -21.48 5.22
CA SER A 228 17.23 -22.54 6.19
C SER A 228 16.77 -23.81 5.47
N ILE A 229 15.88 -23.70 4.47
CA ILE A 229 15.44 -24.81 3.62
C ILE A 229 16.66 -25.46 2.94
N ARG A 230 17.51 -24.67 2.26
CA ARG A 230 18.68 -25.19 1.56
C ARG A 230 19.62 -25.94 2.50
N ILE A 231 19.92 -25.38 3.66
CA ILE A 231 20.79 -26.00 4.66
C ILE A 231 20.17 -27.32 5.13
N TYR A 232 18.90 -27.32 5.53
CA TYR A 232 18.22 -28.51 6.05
C TYR A 232 18.27 -29.69 5.07
N PHE A 233 17.84 -29.47 3.82
CA PHE A 233 17.84 -30.54 2.82
C PHE A 233 19.25 -30.97 2.42
N SER A 234 20.23 -30.06 2.38
CA SER A 234 21.64 -30.43 2.12
C SER A 234 22.21 -31.33 3.23
N GLN A 235 21.89 -31.05 4.50
CA GLN A 235 22.30 -31.87 5.63
C GLN A 235 21.58 -33.22 5.63
N TYR A 236 20.30 -33.24 5.27
CA TYR A 236 19.52 -34.48 5.14
C TYR A 236 20.13 -35.42 4.09
N ILE A 237 20.47 -34.89 2.91
CA ILE A 237 21.13 -35.64 1.83
C ILE A 237 22.53 -36.11 2.27
N ALA A 238 23.29 -35.27 2.98
CA ALA A 238 24.62 -35.65 3.48
C ALA A 238 24.55 -36.80 4.50
N LEU A 239 23.55 -36.79 5.38
CA LEU A 239 23.37 -37.81 6.42
C LEU A 239 22.83 -39.13 5.86
N LEU A 240 21.84 -39.08 4.97
CA LEU A 240 21.14 -40.27 4.48
C LEU A 240 21.54 -40.69 3.06
N GLY A 241 22.56 -40.05 2.47
CA GLY A 241 22.92 -40.21 1.06
C GLY A 241 23.19 -41.65 0.63
N ASN A 242 23.74 -42.50 1.50
CA ASN A 242 23.95 -43.92 1.20
C ASN A 242 22.67 -44.75 1.18
N ASP A 243 21.65 -44.36 1.96
CA ASP A 243 20.38 -45.07 2.04
C ASP A 243 19.39 -44.51 1.00
N LEU A 244 19.41 -43.20 0.75
CA LEU A 244 18.70 -42.55 -0.37
C LEU A 244 19.16 -43.11 -1.73
N ARG A 245 20.45 -43.42 -1.89
CA ARG A 245 20.98 -44.08 -3.12
C ARG A 245 20.46 -45.51 -3.33
N LYS A 246 20.06 -46.19 -2.25
CA LYS A 246 19.51 -47.55 -2.31
C LYS A 246 17.99 -47.54 -2.54
N ASN A 247 17.32 -46.43 -2.24
CA ASN A 247 15.89 -46.27 -2.45
C ASN A 247 15.57 -45.00 -3.26
N PRO A 248 15.49 -45.11 -4.61
CA PRO A 248 15.19 -43.98 -5.48
C PRO A 248 13.87 -43.26 -5.16
N LEU A 249 12.88 -43.94 -4.59
CA LEU A 249 11.59 -43.34 -4.25
C LEU A 249 11.72 -42.36 -3.07
N ASP A 250 12.54 -42.68 -2.06
CA ASP A 250 12.78 -41.80 -0.91
C ASP A 250 13.53 -40.53 -1.32
N PHE A 251 14.43 -40.64 -2.32
CA PHE A 251 15.12 -39.49 -2.89
C PHE A 251 14.15 -38.57 -3.66
N ILE A 252 13.26 -39.13 -4.47
CA ILE A 252 12.25 -38.35 -5.22
C ILE A 252 11.30 -37.61 -4.26
N ASP A 253 10.80 -38.28 -3.21
CA ASP A 253 9.94 -37.65 -2.20
C ASP A 253 10.64 -36.49 -1.47
N LEU A 254 11.93 -36.66 -1.17
CA LEU A 254 12.73 -35.60 -0.54
C LEU A 254 12.92 -34.40 -1.48
N GLU A 255 13.20 -34.65 -2.76
CA GLU A 255 13.32 -33.60 -3.78
C GLU A 255 12.01 -32.86 -4.00
N GLU A 256 10.87 -33.58 -4.01
CA GLU A 256 9.54 -32.98 -4.10
C GLU A 256 9.26 -32.06 -2.91
N LYS A 257 9.55 -32.51 -1.67
CA LYS A 257 9.40 -31.67 -0.46
C LYS A 257 10.27 -30.42 -0.50
N TYR A 258 11.51 -30.54 -0.97
CA TYR A 258 12.40 -29.39 -1.17
C TYR A 258 11.81 -28.40 -2.17
N ASN A 259 11.37 -28.89 -3.32
CA ASN A 259 10.82 -28.04 -4.38
C ASN A 259 9.52 -27.35 -3.94
N ILE A 260 8.62 -28.05 -3.24
CA ILE A 260 7.40 -27.45 -2.68
C ILE A 260 7.74 -26.31 -1.71
N ALA A 261 8.71 -26.52 -0.81
CA ALA A 261 9.12 -25.49 0.15
C ALA A 261 9.74 -24.27 -0.56
N MET A 262 10.63 -24.51 -1.54
CA MET A 262 11.25 -23.44 -2.33
C MET A 262 10.24 -22.68 -3.20
N ASP A 263 9.27 -23.37 -3.80
CA ASP A 263 8.22 -22.75 -4.59
C ASP A 263 7.29 -21.89 -3.74
N SER A 264 7.04 -22.29 -2.50
CA SER A 264 6.35 -21.43 -1.53
C SER A 264 7.09 -20.10 -1.36
N VAL A 265 8.39 -20.13 -1.05
CA VAL A 265 9.20 -18.92 -0.87
C VAL A 265 9.22 -18.05 -2.13
N ARG A 266 9.34 -18.67 -3.32
CA ARG A 266 9.31 -17.94 -4.61
C ARG A 266 7.98 -17.22 -4.83
N LYS A 267 6.85 -17.88 -4.53
CA LYS A 267 5.51 -17.27 -4.64
C LYS A 267 5.36 -16.08 -3.68
N HIS A 268 5.79 -16.22 -2.44
CA HIS A 268 5.75 -15.13 -1.45
C HIS A 268 6.62 -13.94 -1.89
N ARG A 269 7.81 -14.21 -2.44
CA ARG A 269 8.70 -13.19 -3.01
C ARG A 269 8.03 -12.45 -4.17
N GLN A 270 7.47 -13.17 -5.13
CA GLN A 270 6.79 -12.58 -6.28
C GLN A 270 5.62 -11.70 -5.85
N LYS A 271 4.78 -12.17 -4.91
CA LYS A 271 3.66 -11.36 -4.38
C LYS A 271 4.14 -10.08 -3.72
N ALA A 272 5.22 -10.14 -2.94
CA ALA A 272 5.81 -8.98 -2.30
C ALA A 272 6.39 -7.98 -3.31
N GLU A 273 7.08 -8.46 -4.35
CA GLU A 273 7.63 -7.62 -5.42
C GLU A 273 6.51 -6.89 -6.18
N ILE A 274 5.45 -7.62 -6.57
CA ILE A 274 4.26 -7.04 -7.21
C ILE A 274 3.61 -5.98 -6.31
N TYR A 275 3.45 -6.27 -5.02
CA TYR A 275 2.94 -5.31 -4.05
C TYR A 275 3.78 -4.02 -4.00
N THR A 276 5.11 -4.11 -3.97
CA THR A 276 5.95 -2.90 -4.02
C THR A 276 5.80 -2.12 -5.31
N GLU A 277 5.55 -2.79 -6.43
CA GLU A 277 5.31 -2.14 -7.71
C GLU A 277 3.95 -1.42 -7.76
N ILE A 278 2.92 -2.01 -7.15
CA ILE A 278 1.63 -1.34 -6.96
C ILE A 278 1.80 -0.07 -6.12
N LEU A 279 2.54 -0.15 -5.01
CA LEU A 279 2.85 1.01 -4.18
C LEU A 279 3.55 2.13 -4.96
N ARG A 280 4.56 1.81 -5.78
CA ARG A 280 5.22 2.79 -6.66
C ARG A 280 4.22 3.44 -7.61
N ASN A 281 3.33 2.65 -8.21
CA ASN A 281 2.33 3.16 -9.13
C ASN A 281 1.27 4.03 -8.45
N LEU A 282 0.89 3.73 -7.21
CA LEU A 282 0.03 4.58 -6.39
C LEU A 282 0.70 5.91 -6.03
N ALA A 283 1.96 5.88 -5.58
CA ALA A 283 2.72 7.10 -5.33
C ALA A 283 2.85 7.96 -6.60
N SER A 284 3.11 7.33 -7.75
CA SER A 284 3.19 8.00 -9.06
C SER A 284 1.84 8.56 -9.53
N LEU A 285 0.74 7.82 -9.30
CA LEU A 285 -0.62 8.30 -9.56
C LEU A 285 -0.90 9.56 -8.73
N HIS A 286 -0.64 9.51 -7.43
CA HIS A 286 -0.85 10.65 -6.54
C HIS A 286 -0.06 11.89 -6.99
N ALA A 287 1.21 11.73 -7.34
CA ALA A 287 2.05 12.81 -7.85
C ALA A 287 1.54 13.40 -9.19
N SER A 288 1.00 12.55 -10.06
CA SER A 288 0.39 12.97 -11.33
C SER A 288 -0.89 13.78 -11.09
N LEU A 289 -1.74 13.32 -10.16
CA LEU A 289 -2.93 14.05 -9.75
C LEU A 289 -2.58 15.41 -9.14
N LYS A 290 -1.57 15.47 -8.26
CA LYS A 290 -1.06 16.73 -7.68
C LYS A 290 -0.61 17.70 -8.77
N THR A 291 0.14 17.23 -9.74
CA THR A 291 0.60 18.05 -10.87
C THR A 291 -0.59 18.63 -11.66
N GLU A 292 -1.63 17.83 -11.88
CA GLU A 292 -2.80 18.28 -12.64
C GLU A 292 -3.65 19.28 -11.85
N PHE A 293 -3.90 18.99 -10.58
CA PHE A 293 -4.61 19.91 -9.69
C PHE A 293 -3.86 21.22 -9.43
N ALA A 294 -2.53 21.22 -9.48
CA ALA A 294 -1.74 22.45 -9.34
C ALA A 294 -1.93 23.43 -10.51
N LYS A 295 -2.30 22.93 -11.70
CA LYS A 295 -2.63 23.76 -12.88
C LYS A 295 -4.05 24.32 -12.83
N ASP A 296 -4.89 23.79 -11.96
CA ASP A 296 -6.32 24.05 -11.92
C ASP A 296 -6.66 25.35 -11.17
N GLY A 297 -6.20 26.50 -11.65
CA GLY A 297 -6.48 27.77 -11.01
C GLY A 297 -5.80 28.93 -11.73
N ASP A 298 -6.36 30.12 -11.57
CA ASP A 298 -5.84 31.32 -12.26
C ASP A 298 -4.65 31.95 -11.50
N THR A 299 -4.40 31.50 -10.26
CA THR A 299 -3.26 31.95 -9.45
C THR A 299 -2.48 30.74 -8.95
N PRO A 300 -1.15 30.67 -9.17
CA PRO A 300 -0.29 29.64 -8.59
C PRO A 300 -0.43 29.63 -7.06
N LEU A 301 -0.61 28.44 -6.49
CA LEU A 301 -0.52 28.22 -5.05
C LEU A 301 0.94 27.93 -4.70
N ASP A 302 1.67 28.96 -4.28
CA ASP A 302 3.09 28.88 -3.90
C ASP A 302 3.37 29.42 -2.48
N GLY A 303 4.46 28.94 -1.89
CA GLY A 303 4.97 29.37 -0.58
C GLY A 303 3.89 29.50 0.49
N LYS A 304 3.84 30.66 1.15
CA LYS A 304 2.89 30.92 2.26
C LYS A 304 1.42 30.78 1.88
N LYS A 305 1.05 30.97 0.60
CA LYS A 305 -0.33 30.79 0.14
C LYS A 305 -0.70 29.31 0.12
N PHE A 306 0.23 28.46 -0.32
CA PHE A 306 0.08 27.02 -0.27
C PHE A 306 0.01 26.52 1.19
N ASP A 307 0.88 27.02 2.07
CA ASP A 307 0.87 26.64 3.49
C ASP A 307 -0.47 27.01 4.15
N LYS A 308 -0.97 28.22 3.92
CA LYS A 308 -2.28 28.67 4.43
C LYS A 308 -3.42 27.84 3.84
N TYR A 309 -3.34 27.51 2.55
CA TYR A 309 -4.30 26.65 1.87
C TYR A 309 -4.37 25.27 2.54
N CYS A 310 -3.23 24.67 2.89
CA CYS A 310 -3.19 23.39 3.59
C CYS A 310 -3.60 23.50 5.07
N GLN A 311 -3.19 24.55 5.79
CA GLN A 311 -3.53 24.75 7.21
C GLN A 311 -5.05 24.85 7.47
N ASN A 312 -5.82 25.40 6.53
CA ASN A 312 -7.28 25.54 6.70
C ASN A 312 -8.02 24.19 6.78
N LEU A 313 -7.44 23.09 6.27
CA LEU A 313 -7.98 21.75 6.44
C LEU A 313 -7.86 21.26 7.89
N PHE A 314 -6.73 21.55 8.52
CA PHE A 314 -6.38 21.03 9.85
C PHE A 314 -6.94 21.87 11.01
N LYS A 315 -7.67 22.98 10.73
CA LYS A 315 -8.34 23.76 11.78
C LYS A 315 -9.57 23.00 12.32
N PRO A 316 -9.67 22.76 13.64
CA PRO A 316 -10.85 22.15 14.26
C PRO A 316 -12.10 23.06 14.14
N SER A 317 -13.27 22.43 14.12
CA SER A 317 -14.59 23.05 13.83
C SER A 317 -15.06 24.13 14.81
N GLU A 318 -14.32 24.44 15.88
CA GLU A 318 -14.79 25.31 16.96
C GLU A 318 -14.65 26.82 16.69
N SER A 319 -14.02 27.21 15.58
CA SER A 319 -13.96 28.62 15.16
C SER A 319 -15.31 29.08 14.60
N LYS A 320 -16.15 29.70 15.44
CA LYS A 320 -17.42 30.37 15.07
C LYS A 320 -17.25 31.52 14.05
N THR A 321 -16.04 31.89 13.69
CA THR A 321 -15.76 32.75 12.55
C THR A 321 -15.72 31.90 11.29
N LEU A 322 -16.82 31.91 10.53
CA LEU A 322 -16.86 31.52 9.11
C LEU A 322 -15.93 32.44 8.32
N GLU A 323 -14.61 32.25 8.42
CA GLU A 323 -13.71 32.66 7.34
C GLU A 323 -14.23 31.92 6.10
N LYS A 324 -14.66 32.66 5.07
CA LYS A 324 -15.02 32.09 3.77
C LYS A 324 -13.85 31.21 3.33
N ILE A 325 -14.00 29.90 3.50
CA ILE A 325 -13.07 28.92 2.95
C ILE A 325 -13.09 29.21 1.45
N GLN A 326 -11.96 29.66 0.89
CA GLN A 326 -11.80 29.79 -0.55
C GLN A 326 -11.72 28.37 -1.12
N ILE A 327 -12.89 27.78 -1.26
CA ILE A 327 -13.10 26.52 -1.95
C ILE A 327 -12.92 26.86 -3.43
N GLN A 328 -11.82 26.41 -4.03
CA GLN A 328 -11.63 26.49 -5.47
C GLN A 328 -12.35 25.31 -6.11
N GLU A 329 -13.44 25.61 -6.81
CA GLU A 329 -14.19 24.63 -7.59
C GLU A 329 -13.28 24.04 -8.69
N ILE A 330 -13.32 22.71 -8.85
CA ILE A 330 -12.48 22.01 -9.82
C ILE A 330 -13.05 22.25 -11.22
N LYS A 331 -12.25 22.79 -12.14
CA LYS A 331 -12.72 23.04 -13.52
C LYS A 331 -13.09 21.70 -14.18
N PRO A 332 -14.21 21.61 -14.95
CA PRO A 332 -14.62 20.36 -15.60
C PRO A 332 -13.53 19.74 -16.48
N GLU A 333 -12.75 20.54 -17.18
CA GLU A 333 -11.63 20.09 -18.02
C GLU A 333 -10.51 19.45 -17.19
N THR A 334 -10.20 20.00 -16.02
CA THR A 334 -9.24 19.42 -15.07
C THR A 334 -9.74 18.06 -14.61
N MET A 335 -11.03 17.95 -14.28
CA MET A 335 -11.62 16.68 -13.88
C MET A 335 -11.56 15.62 -15.00
N GLN A 336 -11.74 16.00 -16.26
CA GLN A 336 -11.55 15.08 -17.39
C GLN A 336 -10.10 14.60 -17.50
N ARG A 337 -9.12 15.49 -17.33
CA ARG A 337 -7.69 15.12 -17.34
C ARG A 337 -7.31 14.23 -16.16
N VAL A 338 -7.85 14.51 -14.97
CA VAL A 338 -7.72 13.65 -13.78
C VAL A 338 -8.28 12.25 -14.05
N GLN A 339 -9.46 12.14 -14.65
CA GLN A 339 -10.02 10.83 -15.02
C GLN A 339 -9.13 10.09 -16.02
N ALA A 340 -8.58 10.78 -17.01
CA ALA A 340 -7.66 10.18 -17.97
C ALA A 340 -6.36 9.68 -17.30
N ILE A 341 -5.83 10.41 -16.30
CA ILE A 341 -4.68 9.98 -15.50
C ILE A 341 -5.00 8.72 -14.71
N ILE A 342 -6.15 8.69 -14.02
CA ILE A 342 -6.60 7.52 -13.24
C ILE A 342 -6.74 6.31 -14.17
N VAL A 343 -7.48 6.44 -15.28
CA VAL A 343 -7.66 5.34 -16.25
C VAL A 343 -6.32 4.85 -16.80
N LYS A 344 -5.39 5.75 -17.13
CA LYS A 344 -4.06 5.37 -17.62
C LYS A 344 -3.28 4.58 -16.57
N LYS A 345 -3.33 4.99 -15.30
CA LYS A 345 -2.62 4.30 -14.21
C LYS A 345 -3.28 2.98 -13.81
N MET A 346 -4.61 2.90 -13.83
CA MET A 346 -5.32 1.65 -13.55
C MET A 346 -5.06 0.57 -14.61
N LYS A 347 -4.76 0.93 -15.86
CA LYS A 347 -4.29 -0.03 -16.88
C LYS A 347 -2.97 -0.72 -16.52
N VAL A 348 -2.19 -0.15 -15.59
CA VAL A 348 -0.94 -0.75 -15.09
C VAL A 348 -1.20 -1.49 -13.77
N ILE A 349 -2.00 -0.92 -12.87
CA ILE A 349 -2.27 -1.50 -11.54
C ILE A 349 -3.20 -2.72 -11.63
N GLU A 350 -4.24 -2.71 -12.47
CA GLU A 350 -5.20 -3.82 -12.57
C GLU A 350 -4.54 -5.17 -12.92
N PRO A 351 -3.66 -5.27 -13.94
CA PRO A 351 -2.96 -6.53 -14.22
C PRO A 351 -2.10 -7.02 -13.05
N LEU A 352 -1.37 -6.12 -12.39
CA LEU A 352 -0.56 -6.46 -11.22
C LEU A 352 -1.42 -7.05 -10.08
N LEU A 353 -2.61 -6.51 -9.87
CA LEU A 353 -3.56 -7.04 -8.89
C LEU A 353 -4.16 -8.39 -9.28
N GLN A 354 -4.24 -8.71 -10.57
CA GLN A 354 -4.67 -10.04 -11.04
C GLN A 354 -3.58 -11.09 -10.85
N GLU A 355 -2.31 -10.69 -10.89
CA GLU A 355 -1.18 -11.59 -10.60
C GLU A 355 -1.04 -11.95 -9.12
N LEU A 356 -1.79 -11.28 -8.23
CA LEU A 356 -1.80 -11.54 -6.79
C LEU A 356 -2.86 -12.57 -6.34
N ASP A 357 -3.85 -12.85 -7.20
CA ASP A 357 -4.97 -13.79 -6.96
C ASP A 357 -4.50 -15.26 -6.91
#